data_AF-A0A172UVI5-F1
#
_entry.id   AF-A0A172UVI5-F1
#
_cell.length_a   1.000
_cell.length_b   1.000
_cell.length_c   1.000
_cell.angle_alpha   90.00
_cell.angle_beta   90.00
_cell.angle_gamma   90.00
#
_symmetry.space_group_name_H-M   'P 1'
#
loop_
_entity.id
_entity.type
_entity.pdbx_description
1 polymer ?
#
loop_
_entity_poly.entity_id
_entity_poly.type
_entity_poly.pdbx_seq_one_letter_code
_entity_poly.pdbx_strand_id
1 'polypeptide(L)'
;MARRTRSRREEPDLLAGIREAVAGPSPVALLSLVSTLMCVIDPQRHPLDEGPGPQRDEIIGSFIDVDEPETTVLLSVLAVLLGDNDLLRARIRRALADRQPVEPRYLTELSDTVTYRAVRMSHVLGDGDDIILGVRLPGGHELTAVVFIDQHMGGAVKDAFIVPVPIGKVVGDFVRETDGQGFSFDDIDLADARAWIDGGITLGSMFYPPLESETWPASRLLVQWLTAGLPEGGTGYVRPEWPPQDRNHLAQRFFASPHGVRLYNDDHRGLLESLLWYAIDYGSGDPMRWSAQRVEILFADWLPRKVMAPFGYLALAPELARAFIRFAHDEVGISPELTAETLDAVIAQVPGYLRAIDSSSAGFSDSDWHDWELQSVADAVGGKEELDRLDTQPLPDEEFDWSDIPEDIAATVSAVLDAADRCCAELLNVEYRTVCRRVLARVARRAPEAFRRRASTVTAAAAVVWIAGKGNGLFDFGSPVRSSHIVEHFGIKSSPSQRGGTFLRAAGFPGNGYHVQYGSPEYLVSSQRESLIAARDRLRQE
;
A
#
# COMPACT_ATOMS: atom_id res chain seq x y z
N MET A 1 40.87 32.32 -0.35
CA MET A 1 41.22 31.10 0.42
C MET A 1 39.99 30.72 1.24
N ALA A 2 39.19 29.76 0.77
CA ALA A 2 38.16 29.03 1.51
C ALA A 2 37.54 28.03 0.53
N ARG A 3 38.15 26.83 0.46
CA ARG A 3 37.71 25.74 -0.42
C ARG A 3 36.56 25.04 0.29
N ARG A 4 35.33 25.23 -0.21
CA ARG A 4 34.12 24.53 0.22
C ARG A 4 34.30 23.03 -0.04
N THR A 5 34.49 22.25 1.00
CA THR A 5 34.49 20.79 0.96
C THR A 5 33.04 20.34 0.84
N ARG A 6 32.60 20.02 -0.39
CA ARG A 6 31.40 19.22 -0.61
C ARG A 6 31.69 17.83 -0.04
N SER A 7 30.99 17.45 1.03
CA SER A 7 30.91 16.06 1.48
C SER A 7 30.34 15.24 0.32
N ARG A 8 31.21 14.49 -0.36
CA ARG A 8 30.81 13.32 -1.14
C ARG A 8 30.34 12.31 -0.10
N ARG A 9 29.06 11.92 -0.13
CA ARG A 9 28.65 10.64 0.46
C ARG A 9 29.53 9.58 -0.19
N GLU A 10 30.36 8.89 0.59
CA GLU A 10 31.15 7.76 0.09
C GLU A 10 30.17 6.71 -0.45
N GLU A 11 30.37 6.29 -1.70
CA GLU A 11 29.65 5.15 -2.25
C GLU A 11 29.96 3.92 -1.38
N PRO A 12 28.95 3.07 -1.04
CA PRO A 12 29.20 1.89 -0.22
C PRO A 12 30.22 0.97 -0.91
N ASP A 13 31.28 0.59 -0.20
CA ASP A 13 32.24 -0.41 -0.68
C ASP A 13 31.58 -1.80 -0.66
N LEU A 14 31.34 -2.37 -1.85
CA LEU A 14 30.73 -3.69 -2.02
C LEU A 14 31.51 -4.79 -1.26
N LEU A 15 32.84 -4.74 -1.27
CA LEU A 15 33.66 -5.75 -0.58
C LEU A 15 33.51 -5.62 0.94
N ALA A 16 33.44 -4.39 1.46
CA ALA A 16 33.12 -4.16 2.87
C ALA A 16 31.72 -4.70 3.23
N GLY A 17 30.71 -4.49 2.37
CA GLY A 17 29.36 -5.04 2.57
C GLY A 17 29.34 -6.57 2.59
N ILE A 18 30.11 -7.23 1.72
CA ILE A 18 30.26 -8.70 1.72
C ILE A 18 30.91 -9.17 3.02
N ARG A 19 31.99 -8.52 3.48
CA ARG A 19 32.64 -8.87 4.76
C ARG A 19 31.67 -8.76 5.94
N GLU A 20 30.90 -7.69 6.00
CA GLU A 20 29.91 -7.48 7.05
C GLU A 20 28.81 -8.56 7.02
N ALA A 21 28.31 -8.89 5.83
CA ALA A 21 27.31 -9.92 5.65
C ALA A 21 27.81 -11.32 6.04
N VAL A 22 29.08 -11.64 5.74
CA VAL A 22 29.73 -12.91 6.12
C VAL A 22 29.97 -13.00 7.63
N ALA A 23 30.36 -11.89 8.26
CA ALA A 23 30.55 -11.83 9.71
C ALA A 23 29.22 -11.86 10.49
N GLY A 24 28.10 -11.64 9.81
CA GLY A 24 26.76 -11.69 10.39
C GLY A 24 26.38 -13.08 10.90
N PRO A 25 25.44 -13.16 11.87
CA PRO A 25 25.03 -14.42 12.49
C PRO A 25 24.16 -15.31 11.59
N SER A 26 23.73 -14.81 10.43
CA SER A 26 22.83 -15.52 9.52
C SER A 26 23.28 -15.37 8.07
N PRO A 27 23.21 -16.45 7.26
CA PRO A 27 23.47 -16.40 5.83
C PRO A 27 22.54 -15.46 5.05
N VAL A 28 21.37 -15.10 5.61
CA VAL A 28 20.34 -14.31 4.92
C VAL A 28 20.88 -12.96 4.43
N ALA A 29 21.70 -12.27 5.22
CA ALA A 29 22.25 -10.97 4.82
C ALA A 29 23.10 -11.08 3.54
N LEU A 30 23.93 -12.12 3.46
CA LEU A 30 24.77 -12.38 2.30
C LEU A 30 23.94 -12.80 1.09
N LEU A 31 22.98 -13.71 1.28
CA LEU A 31 22.07 -14.15 0.22
C LEU A 31 21.28 -12.97 -0.37
N SER A 32 20.71 -12.10 0.48
CA SER A 32 19.95 -10.92 0.06
C SER A 32 20.82 -9.88 -0.64
N LEU A 33 22.06 -9.70 -0.19
CA LEU A 33 23.03 -8.81 -0.84
C LEU A 33 23.35 -9.29 -2.26
N VAL A 34 23.61 -10.59 -2.43
CA VAL A 34 23.92 -11.17 -3.76
C VAL A 34 22.71 -11.08 -4.69
N SER A 35 21.51 -11.32 -4.19
CA SER A 35 20.27 -11.17 -4.97
C SER A 35 20.03 -9.72 -5.42
N THR A 36 20.22 -8.77 -4.50
CA THR A 36 20.14 -7.34 -4.81
C THR A 36 21.18 -6.92 -5.85
N LEU A 37 22.42 -7.39 -5.72
CA LEU A 37 23.47 -7.14 -6.71
C LEU A 37 23.05 -7.66 -8.09
N MET A 38 22.54 -8.88 -8.17
CA MET A 38 22.05 -9.48 -9.41
C MET A 38 20.89 -8.71 -10.03
N CYS A 39 19.96 -8.21 -9.21
CA CYS A 39 18.88 -7.34 -9.65
C CYS A 39 19.38 -6.07 -10.36
N VAL A 40 20.52 -5.52 -9.91
CA VAL A 40 21.12 -4.31 -10.49
C VAL A 40 21.91 -4.62 -11.75
N ILE A 41 22.68 -5.71 -11.79
CA ILE A 41 23.60 -6.01 -12.90
C ILE A 41 22.96 -6.84 -14.03
N ASP A 42 21.86 -7.53 -13.73
CA ASP A 42 21.04 -8.31 -14.66
C ASP A 42 19.54 -7.99 -14.47
N PRO A 43 19.13 -6.73 -14.68
CA PRO A 43 17.74 -6.37 -14.56
C PRO A 43 16.93 -7.14 -15.60
N GLN A 44 15.80 -7.72 -15.16
CA GLN A 44 14.87 -8.36 -16.07
C GLN A 44 14.35 -7.33 -17.07
N ARG A 45 14.56 -7.61 -18.36
CA ARG A 45 14.14 -6.71 -19.43
C ARG A 45 12.72 -6.97 -19.89
N HIS A 46 11.97 -5.89 -20.03
CA HIS A 46 10.74 -5.88 -20.79
C HIS A 46 11.05 -5.63 -22.28
N PRO A 47 10.28 -6.20 -23.24
CA PRO A 47 10.46 -5.93 -24.67
C PRO A 47 10.39 -4.46 -25.09
N LEU A 48 9.89 -3.60 -24.22
CA LEU A 48 9.75 -2.15 -24.44
C LEU A 48 10.93 -1.33 -23.88
N ASP A 49 11.89 -1.95 -23.18
CA ASP A 49 13.02 -1.23 -22.59
C ASP A 49 14.02 -0.77 -23.66
N GLU A 50 14.41 0.50 -23.60
CA GLU A 50 15.47 1.09 -24.44
C GLU A 50 16.79 1.18 -23.65
N GLY A 51 17.93 0.84 -24.30
CA GLY A 51 19.27 1.01 -23.71
C GLY A 51 20.16 -0.24 -23.80
N PRO A 52 21.47 -0.10 -23.46
CA PRO A 52 22.46 -1.16 -23.63
C PRO A 52 22.12 -2.38 -22.76
N GLY A 53 22.27 -3.59 -23.30
CA GLY A 53 21.92 -4.88 -22.68
C GLY A 53 22.56 -5.14 -21.30
N PRO A 54 22.18 -6.25 -20.62
CA PRO A 54 22.67 -6.57 -19.28
C PRO A 54 24.20 -6.62 -19.25
N GLN A 55 24.80 -6.02 -18.22
CA GLN A 55 26.26 -6.01 -17.99
C GLN A 55 26.73 -7.19 -17.14
N ARG A 56 25.83 -8.13 -16.86
CA ARG A 56 26.03 -9.30 -16.02
C ARG A 56 27.33 -10.06 -16.31
N ASP A 57 27.57 -10.44 -17.57
CA ASP A 57 28.73 -11.25 -17.96
C ASP A 57 30.05 -10.52 -17.69
N GLU A 58 30.10 -9.22 -17.98
CA GLU A 58 31.28 -8.38 -17.77
C GLU A 58 31.56 -8.20 -16.28
N ILE A 59 30.53 -7.87 -15.49
CA ILE A 59 30.67 -7.64 -14.05
C ILE A 59 31.03 -8.93 -13.32
N ILE A 60 30.36 -10.05 -13.62
CA ILE A 60 30.72 -11.36 -13.05
C ILE A 60 32.13 -11.78 -13.50
N GLY A 61 32.51 -11.50 -14.74
CA GLY A 61 33.88 -11.69 -15.25
C GLY A 61 34.91 -10.96 -14.40
N SER A 62 34.65 -9.71 -14.04
CA SER A 62 35.54 -8.93 -13.17
C SER A 62 35.72 -9.55 -11.78
N PHE A 63 34.68 -10.15 -11.21
CA PHE A 63 34.78 -10.88 -9.94
C PHE A 63 35.56 -12.19 -10.07
N ILE A 64 35.50 -12.84 -11.24
CA ILE A 64 36.28 -14.04 -11.55
C ILE A 64 37.78 -13.70 -11.67
N ASP A 65 38.10 -12.55 -12.26
CA ASP A 65 39.48 -12.10 -12.47
C ASP A 65 40.16 -11.61 -11.17
N VAL A 66 39.37 -11.15 -10.19
CA VAL A 66 39.86 -10.71 -8.87
C VAL A 66 39.75 -11.85 -7.86
N ASP A 67 40.88 -12.45 -7.49
CA ASP A 67 40.96 -13.52 -6.49
C ASP A 67 41.14 -12.94 -5.07
N GLU A 68 40.02 -12.56 -4.46
CA GLU A 68 39.94 -12.09 -3.06
C GLU A 68 38.92 -12.95 -2.29
N PRO A 69 39.00 -13.02 -0.95
CA PRO A 69 38.04 -13.77 -0.14
C PRO A 69 36.58 -13.36 -0.41
N GLU A 70 36.32 -12.06 -0.52
CA GLU A 70 35.00 -11.49 -0.72
C GLU A 70 34.40 -11.86 -2.09
N THR A 71 35.20 -11.79 -3.16
CA THR A 71 34.73 -12.20 -4.51
C THR A 71 34.52 -13.71 -4.57
N THR A 72 35.32 -14.49 -3.85
CA THR A 72 35.15 -15.94 -3.74
C THR A 72 33.86 -16.31 -3.03
N VAL A 73 33.51 -15.62 -1.93
CA VAL A 73 32.23 -15.79 -1.25
C VAL A 73 31.06 -15.43 -2.16
N LEU A 74 31.13 -14.27 -2.82
CA LEU A 74 30.09 -13.81 -3.76
C LEU A 74 29.84 -14.85 -4.87
N LEU A 75 30.92 -15.30 -5.51
CA LEU A 75 30.87 -16.32 -6.56
C LEU A 75 30.34 -17.67 -6.05
N SER A 76 30.66 -18.05 -4.81
CA SER A 76 30.15 -19.28 -4.19
C SER A 76 28.63 -19.25 -4.04
N VAL A 77 28.07 -18.12 -3.60
CA VAL A 77 26.61 -17.94 -3.51
C VAL A 77 25.98 -17.90 -4.91
N LEU A 78 26.55 -17.15 -5.86
CA LEU A 78 26.06 -17.10 -7.24
C LEU A 78 26.05 -18.48 -7.89
N ALA A 79 27.05 -19.32 -7.62
CA ALA A 79 27.11 -20.69 -8.13
C ALA A 79 25.96 -21.59 -7.65
N VAL A 80 25.23 -21.19 -6.60
CA VAL A 80 24.07 -21.92 -6.08
C VAL A 80 22.76 -21.28 -6.53
N LEU A 81 22.67 -19.95 -6.50
CA LEU A 81 21.45 -19.22 -6.87
C LEU A 81 21.16 -19.28 -8.38
N LEU A 82 22.19 -19.36 -9.22
CA LEU A 82 22.02 -19.51 -10.66
C LEU A 82 21.57 -20.95 -11.01
N GLY A 83 20.54 -21.06 -11.85
CA GLY A 83 19.97 -22.35 -12.26
C GLY A 83 20.94 -23.26 -13.03
N ASP A 84 20.56 -24.53 -13.22
CA ASP A 84 21.41 -25.55 -13.88
C ASP A 84 21.73 -25.25 -15.35
N ASN A 85 20.85 -24.52 -16.03
CA ASN A 85 21.00 -24.19 -17.46
C ASN A 85 21.86 -22.94 -17.73
N ASP A 86 22.45 -22.35 -16.69
CA ASP A 86 23.19 -21.11 -16.81
C ASP A 86 24.67 -21.36 -17.14
N LEU A 87 25.14 -20.84 -18.28
CA LEU A 87 26.54 -20.97 -18.71
C LEU A 87 27.51 -20.25 -17.75
N LEU A 88 27.08 -19.17 -17.09
CA LEU A 88 27.88 -18.51 -16.06
C LEU A 88 28.07 -19.43 -14.85
N ARG A 89 27.05 -20.25 -14.56
CA ARG A 89 27.11 -21.48 -13.74
C ARG A 89 28.48 -22.15 -13.79
N ALA A 90 28.76 -22.70 -14.97
CA ALA A 90 29.95 -23.49 -15.22
C ALA A 90 31.24 -22.67 -15.14
N ARG A 91 31.22 -21.42 -15.61
CA ARG A 91 32.38 -20.51 -15.54
C ARG A 91 32.77 -20.19 -14.10
N ILE A 92 31.79 -19.85 -13.27
CA ILE A 92 31.98 -19.55 -11.85
C ILE A 92 32.53 -20.79 -11.12
N ARG A 93 31.93 -21.96 -11.32
CA ARG A 93 32.40 -23.21 -10.69
C ARG A 93 33.84 -23.56 -11.08
N ARG A 94 34.22 -23.33 -12.34
CA ARG A 94 35.60 -23.53 -12.80
C ARG A 94 36.56 -22.57 -12.10
N ALA A 95 36.21 -21.28 -12.00
CA ALA A 95 37.03 -20.30 -11.30
C ALA A 95 37.20 -20.66 -9.81
N LEU A 96 36.11 -21.06 -9.13
CA LEU A 96 36.14 -21.46 -7.72
C LEU A 96 37.01 -22.69 -7.46
N ALA A 97 37.17 -23.60 -8.43
CA ALA A 97 38.01 -24.79 -8.28
C ALA A 97 39.51 -24.47 -8.11
N ASP A 98 39.95 -23.32 -8.64
CA ASP A 98 41.33 -22.85 -8.57
C ASP A 98 41.59 -21.94 -7.36
N ARG A 99 40.55 -21.57 -6.60
CA ARG A 99 40.62 -20.65 -5.45
C ARG A 99 40.74 -21.37 -4.11
N GLN A 100 41.26 -20.66 -3.11
CA GLN A 100 41.25 -21.17 -1.73
C GLN A 100 39.81 -21.24 -1.19
N PRO A 101 39.43 -22.31 -0.48
CA PRO A 101 38.14 -22.38 0.19
C PRO A 101 37.97 -21.25 1.21
N VAL A 102 36.80 -20.62 1.21
CA VAL A 102 36.43 -19.55 2.14
C VAL A 102 35.55 -20.10 3.25
N GLU A 103 35.79 -19.62 4.48
CA GLU A 103 34.84 -19.75 5.59
C GLU A 103 33.70 -18.72 5.40
N PRO A 104 32.47 -19.02 5.84
CA PRO A 104 32.03 -20.20 6.60
C PRO A 104 31.65 -21.41 5.74
N ARG A 105 31.90 -22.62 6.29
CA ARG A 105 31.60 -23.93 5.63
C ARG A 105 30.18 -24.09 5.07
N TYR A 106 29.17 -23.40 5.59
CA TYR A 106 27.81 -23.53 5.03
C TYR A 106 27.78 -23.16 3.53
N LEU A 107 28.69 -22.31 3.06
CA LEU A 107 28.78 -21.89 1.65
C LEU A 107 29.00 -23.07 0.69
N THR A 108 29.76 -24.09 1.10
CA THR A 108 30.01 -25.27 0.26
C THR A 108 28.84 -26.26 0.26
N GLU A 109 27.94 -26.14 1.23
CA GLU A 109 26.80 -27.04 1.43
C GLU A 109 25.47 -26.39 1.00
N LEU A 110 25.46 -25.12 0.58
CA LEU A 110 24.23 -24.35 0.29
C LEU A 110 23.26 -25.05 -0.68
N SER A 111 23.73 -25.97 -1.53
CA SER A 111 22.89 -26.83 -2.38
C SER A 111 21.97 -27.78 -1.60
N ASP A 112 22.29 -28.09 -0.35
CA ASP A 112 21.54 -29.00 0.52
C ASP A 112 20.41 -28.28 1.27
N THR A 113 20.04 -27.09 0.80
CA THR A 113 18.92 -26.30 1.32
C THR A 113 17.61 -27.05 1.13
N VAL A 114 16.78 -27.06 2.18
CA VAL A 114 15.47 -27.74 2.18
C VAL A 114 14.36 -26.78 2.58
N THR A 115 13.39 -26.58 1.70
CA THR A 115 12.09 -26.00 2.06
C THR A 115 11.21 -27.09 2.66
N TYR A 116 10.77 -26.89 3.91
CA TYR A 116 10.10 -27.95 4.67
C TYR A 116 8.63 -27.66 4.97
N ARG A 117 8.15 -26.43 4.72
CA ARG A 117 6.77 -26.01 4.98
C ARG A 117 6.38 -24.86 4.07
N ALA A 118 5.14 -24.84 3.61
CA ALA A 118 4.52 -23.69 2.97
C ALA A 118 3.19 -23.37 3.66
N VAL A 119 2.95 -22.09 3.92
CA VAL A 119 1.69 -21.57 4.47
C VAL A 119 1.17 -20.50 3.54
N ARG A 120 -0.11 -20.57 3.19
CA ARG A 120 -0.84 -19.50 2.53
C ARG A 120 -1.53 -18.65 3.58
N MET A 121 -1.26 -17.36 3.58
CA MET A 121 -2.02 -16.37 4.33
C MET A 121 -2.96 -15.64 3.36
N SER A 122 -4.26 -15.67 3.63
CA SER A 122 -5.27 -15.06 2.75
C SER A 122 -6.26 -14.20 3.54
N HIS A 123 -6.74 -13.12 2.93
CA HIS A 123 -7.76 -12.25 3.51
C HIS A 123 -9.16 -12.58 2.98
N VAL A 124 -10.19 -12.47 3.82
CA VAL A 124 -11.59 -12.73 3.43
C VAL A 124 -12.10 -11.86 2.28
N LEU A 125 -11.47 -10.72 1.97
CA LEU A 125 -11.86 -9.90 0.81
C LEU A 125 -11.16 -10.31 -0.49
N GLY A 126 -10.10 -11.14 -0.42
CA GLY A 126 -9.49 -11.77 -1.59
C GLY A 126 -8.65 -10.85 -2.48
N ASP A 127 -8.08 -9.77 -1.94
CA ASP A 127 -7.25 -8.83 -2.71
C ASP A 127 -5.87 -9.39 -3.08
N GLY A 128 -5.36 -10.30 -2.25
CA GLY A 128 -4.02 -10.87 -2.38
C GLY A 128 -3.79 -12.02 -1.41
N ASP A 129 -2.71 -12.75 -1.65
CA ASP A 129 -2.28 -13.88 -0.85
C ASP A 129 -0.78 -13.80 -0.59
N ASP A 130 -0.36 -14.10 0.64
CA ASP A 130 1.05 -14.31 0.98
C ASP A 130 1.36 -15.80 0.97
N ILE A 131 2.34 -16.21 0.17
CA ILE A 131 2.93 -17.55 0.22
C ILE A 131 4.19 -17.50 1.08
N ILE A 132 4.15 -18.17 2.23
CA ILE A 132 5.18 -18.15 3.26
C ILE A 132 5.92 -19.49 3.24
N LEU A 133 7.21 -19.47 2.92
CA LEU A 133 8.05 -20.66 2.82
C LEU A 133 9.01 -20.76 4.01
N GLY A 134 8.99 -21.90 4.70
CA GLY A 134 9.94 -22.24 5.76
C GLY A 134 11.11 -23.02 5.20
N VAL A 135 12.32 -22.49 5.35
CA VAL A 135 13.53 -23.04 4.71
C VAL A 135 14.59 -23.31 5.76
N ARG A 136 15.27 -24.44 5.62
CA ARG A 136 16.45 -24.81 6.41
C ARG A 136 17.66 -24.83 5.51
N LEU A 137 18.65 -24.03 5.89
CA LEU A 137 19.98 -24.02 5.28
C LEU A 137 20.90 -25.00 6.01
N PRO A 138 22.02 -25.41 5.38
CA PRO A 138 23.11 -26.10 6.05
C PRO A 138 23.63 -25.35 7.28
N GLY A 139 24.23 -26.09 8.22
CA GLY A 139 24.64 -25.52 9.51
C GLY A 139 23.50 -25.25 10.49
N GLY A 140 22.25 -25.63 10.13
CA GLY A 140 21.08 -25.51 11.01
C GLY A 140 20.43 -24.13 11.02
N HIS A 141 20.82 -23.23 10.12
CA HIS A 141 20.19 -21.93 9.98
C HIS A 141 18.78 -22.10 9.38
N GLU A 142 17.82 -21.30 9.86
CA GLU A 142 16.46 -21.25 9.31
C GLU A 142 16.15 -19.84 8.84
N LEU A 143 15.40 -19.77 7.73
CA LEU A 143 14.86 -18.54 7.19
C LEU A 143 13.42 -18.75 6.76
N THR A 144 12.70 -17.63 6.61
CA THR A 144 11.36 -17.60 6.05
C THR A 144 11.34 -16.65 4.88
N ALA A 145 10.82 -17.09 3.73
CA ALA A 145 10.50 -16.22 2.61
C ALA A 145 9.00 -15.95 2.61
N VAL A 146 8.61 -14.68 2.44
CA VAL A 146 7.22 -14.25 2.29
C VAL A 146 7.09 -13.65 0.90
N VAL A 147 6.14 -14.15 0.11
CA VAL A 147 5.92 -13.73 -1.28
C VAL A 147 4.47 -13.28 -1.43
N PHE A 148 4.25 -12.00 -1.70
CA PHE A 148 2.94 -11.42 -1.86
C PHE A 148 2.48 -11.48 -3.33
N ILE A 149 1.32 -12.08 -3.54
CA ILE A 149 0.67 -12.29 -4.84
C ILE A 149 -0.58 -11.42 -4.91
N ASP A 150 -0.60 -10.44 -5.82
CA ASP A 150 -1.66 -9.43 -5.95
C ASP A 150 -2.72 -9.89 -6.96
N GLN A 151 -3.95 -10.14 -6.49
CA GLN A 151 -5.04 -10.62 -7.34
C GLN A 151 -5.57 -9.53 -8.28
N HIS A 152 -5.42 -8.25 -7.93
CA HIS A 152 -5.77 -7.14 -8.83
C HIS A 152 -4.84 -7.06 -10.04
N MET A 153 -3.60 -7.56 -9.89
CA MET A 153 -2.63 -7.74 -10.97
C MET A 153 -2.68 -9.14 -11.59
N GLY A 154 -3.82 -9.84 -11.48
CA GLY A 154 -4.04 -11.16 -12.06
C GLY A 154 -3.30 -12.30 -11.37
N GLY A 155 -2.80 -12.08 -10.15
CA GLY A 155 -1.98 -13.04 -9.41
C GLY A 155 -0.47 -12.85 -9.67
N ALA A 156 -0.02 -11.64 -9.98
CA ALA A 156 1.40 -11.34 -10.13
C ALA A 156 2.10 -11.19 -8.78
N VAL A 157 3.36 -11.63 -8.70
CA VAL A 157 4.21 -11.32 -7.53
C VAL A 157 4.53 -9.83 -7.56
N LYS A 158 4.15 -9.14 -6.49
CA LYS A 158 4.35 -7.70 -6.32
C LYS A 158 5.37 -7.37 -5.26
N ASP A 159 5.54 -8.24 -4.27
CA ASP A 159 6.55 -8.09 -3.24
C ASP A 159 7.08 -9.44 -2.75
N ALA A 160 8.31 -9.46 -2.27
CA ALA A 160 8.86 -10.59 -1.55
C ALA A 160 10.02 -10.18 -0.64
N PHE A 161 10.07 -10.74 0.55
CA PHE A 161 11.17 -10.51 1.49
C PHE A 161 11.55 -11.80 2.24
N ILE A 162 12.79 -11.82 2.73
CA ILE A 162 13.38 -12.97 3.43
C ILE A 162 13.84 -12.53 4.81
N VAL A 163 13.48 -13.28 5.84
CA VAL A 163 13.89 -13.02 7.23
C VAL A 163 14.63 -14.22 7.83
N PRO A 164 15.66 -14.00 8.68
CA PRO A 164 16.46 -15.05 9.32
C PRO A 164 15.76 -15.63 10.55
N VAL A 165 14.51 -16.05 10.39
CA VAL A 165 13.64 -16.51 11.47
C VAL A 165 12.88 -17.75 11.00
N PRO A 166 12.66 -18.77 11.84
CA PRO A 166 11.84 -19.93 11.49
C PRO A 166 10.38 -19.55 11.20
N ILE A 167 9.76 -20.24 10.23
CA ILE A 167 8.40 -19.95 9.76
C ILE A 167 7.36 -19.94 10.88
N GLY A 168 7.50 -20.83 11.87
CA GLY A 168 6.57 -20.90 13.00
C GLY A 168 6.49 -19.60 13.79
N LYS A 169 7.60 -18.86 13.91
CA LYS A 169 7.60 -17.55 14.58
C LYS A 169 6.98 -16.48 13.67
N VAL A 170 7.32 -16.44 12.39
CA VAL A 170 6.76 -15.46 11.44
C VAL A 170 5.23 -15.61 11.33
N VAL A 171 4.75 -16.83 11.10
CA VAL A 171 3.30 -17.13 11.07
C VAL A 171 2.64 -16.80 12.40
N GLY A 172 3.27 -17.15 13.53
CA GLY A 172 2.74 -16.83 14.86
C GLY A 172 2.67 -15.33 15.16
N ASP A 173 3.60 -14.54 14.62
CA ASP A 173 3.58 -13.08 14.72
C ASP A 173 2.46 -12.49 13.83
N PHE A 174 2.33 -12.95 12.58
CA PHE A 174 1.23 -12.53 11.70
C PHE A 174 -0.15 -12.87 12.25
N VAL A 175 -0.37 -14.09 12.76
CA VAL A 175 -1.64 -14.48 13.40
C VAL A 175 -2.00 -13.53 14.54
N ARG A 176 -1.01 -13.14 15.36
CA ARG A 176 -1.25 -12.24 16.50
C ARG A 176 -1.54 -10.81 16.06
N GLU A 177 -0.87 -10.34 15.02
CA GLU A 177 -1.02 -8.97 14.50
C GLU A 177 -2.29 -8.79 13.67
N THR A 178 -2.80 -9.88 13.07
CA THR A 178 -3.99 -9.88 12.20
C THR A 178 -5.23 -10.52 12.84
N ASP A 179 -5.16 -10.86 14.13
CA ASP A 179 -6.27 -11.49 14.86
C ASP A 179 -7.56 -10.65 14.75
N GLY A 180 -8.67 -11.32 14.42
CA GLY A 180 -9.97 -10.69 14.20
C GLY A 180 -10.08 -9.81 12.94
N GLN A 181 -9.06 -9.73 12.09
CA GLN A 181 -9.07 -8.90 10.87
C GLN A 181 -9.41 -9.69 9.60
N GLY A 182 -9.96 -10.90 9.72
CA GLY A 182 -10.40 -11.68 8.56
C GLY A 182 -9.27 -12.34 7.76
N PHE A 183 -8.11 -12.59 8.39
CA PHE A 183 -7.04 -13.39 7.78
C PHE A 183 -7.16 -14.87 8.17
N SER A 184 -6.79 -15.75 7.24
CA SER A 184 -6.68 -17.21 7.44
C SER A 184 -5.29 -17.68 7.05
N PHE A 185 -4.85 -18.78 7.67
CA PHE A 185 -3.50 -19.33 7.52
C PHE A 185 -3.61 -20.84 7.29
N ASP A 186 -3.40 -21.26 6.06
CA ASP A 186 -3.55 -22.65 5.64
C ASP A 186 -2.19 -23.24 5.26
N ASP A 187 -1.86 -24.40 5.82
CA ASP A 187 -0.74 -25.19 5.32
C ASP A 187 -1.09 -25.71 3.91
N ILE A 188 -0.19 -25.47 2.95
CA ILE A 188 -0.37 -25.88 1.55
C ILE A 188 0.77 -26.80 1.10
N ASP A 189 0.51 -27.58 0.05
CA ASP A 189 1.54 -28.42 -0.55
C ASP A 189 2.66 -27.58 -1.16
N LEU A 190 3.91 -28.06 -1.02
CA LEU A 190 5.09 -27.37 -1.58
C LEU A 190 5.00 -27.23 -3.10
N ALA A 191 4.35 -28.18 -3.78
CA ALA A 191 4.13 -28.12 -5.22
C ALA A 191 3.16 -26.99 -5.59
N ASP A 192 2.11 -26.78 -4.80
CA ASP A 192 1.15 -25.70 -5.01
C ASP A 192 1.83 -24.35 -4.75
N ALA A 193 2.60 -24.23 -3.67
CA ALA A 193 3.37 -23.03 -3.38
C ALA A 193 4.31 -22.65 -4.55
N ARG A 194 4.97 -23.64 -5.17
CA ARG A 194 5.77 -23.43 -6.38
C ARG A 194 4.91 -22.92 -7.53
N ALA A 195 3.79 -23.58 -7.83
CA ALA A 195 2.91 -23.20 -8.94
C ALA A 195 2.38 -21.76 -8.81
N TRP A 196 2.03 -21.35 -7.58
CA TRP A 196 1.62 -19.98 -7.27
C TRP A 196 2.73 -18.96 -7.51
N ILE A 197 3.92 -19.21 -6.95
CA ILE A 197 5.04 -18.25 -7.03
C ILE A 197 5.60 -18.18 -8.47
N ASP A 198 5.86 -19.31 -9.12
CA ASP A 198 6.39 -19.37 -10.48
C ASP A 198 5.42 -18.72 -11.48
N GLY A 199 4.11 -19.00 -11.32
CA GLY A 199 3.05 -18.38 -12.10
C GLY A 199 3.02 -16.86 -11.90
N GLY A 200 3.09 -16.39 -10.66
CA GLY A 200 3.06 -14.97 -10.34
C GLY A 200 4.32 -14.20 -10.79
N ILE A 201 5.50 -14.82 -10.74
CA ILE A 201 6.73 -14.23 -11.30
C ILE A 201 6.62 -14.12 -12.82
N THR A 202 6.13 -15.18 -13.47
CA THR A 202 5.95 -15.22 -14.93
C THR A 202 4.92 -14.18 -15.39
N LEU A 203 3.85 -13.97 -14.63
CA LEU A 203 2.86 -12.95 -14.95
C LEU A 203 3.41 -11.53 -14.69
N GLY A 204 4.06 -11.30 -13.55
CA GLY A 204 4.67 -10.01 -13.18
C GLY A 204 5.70 -9.53 -14.21
N SER A 205 6.41 -10.47 -14.83
CA SER A 205 7.33 -10.28 -15.95
C SER A 205 6.71 -9.63 -17.21
N MET A 206 5.38 -9.66 -17.35
CA MET A 206 4.67 -9.12 -18.52
C MET A 206 4.18 -7.68 -18.31
N PHE A 207 4.31 -7.13 -17.10
CA PHE A 207 3.85 -5.78 -16.78
C PHE A 207 4.84 -4.71 -17.27
N TYR A 208 4.29 -3.59 -17.72
CA TYR A 208 5.03 -2.39 -18.08
C TYR A 208 4.32 -1.12 -17.54
N PRO A 209 5.01 -0.27 -16.76
CA PRO A 209 6.36 -0.47 -16.23
C PRO A 209 6.46 -1.71 -15.33
N PRO A 210 7.68 -2.25 -15.10
CA PRO A 210 7.88 -3.40 -14.21
C PRO A 210 7.29 -3.16 -12.82
N LEU A 211 6.81 -4.23 -12.18
CA LEU A 211 6.34 -4.17 -10.80
C LEU A 211 7.53 -4.06 -9.85
N GLU A 212 7.50 -3.06 -8.99
CA GLU A 212 8.56 -2.75 -8.03
C GLU A 212 7.97 -2.44 -6.64
N SER A 213 8.69 -2.85 -5.61
CA SER A 213 8.47 -2.53 -4.20
C SER A 213 9.83 -2.22 -3.56
N GLU A 214 9.87 -2.01 -2.23
CA GLU A 214 11.15 -1.85 -1.53
C GLU A 214 12.03 -3.11 -1.59
N THR A 215 11.42 -4.30 -1.72
CA THR A 215 12.11 -5.59 -1.69
C THR A 215 11.98 -6.40 -2.97
N TRP A 216 11.16 -5.96 -3.93
CA TRP A 216 11.00 -6.56 -5.24
C TRP A 216 11.41 -5.56 -6.32
N PRO A 217 12.26 -5.94 -7.30
CA PRO A 217 12.70 -7.31 -7.58
C PRO A 217 14.01 -7.75 -6.92
N ALA A 218 14.52 -7.00 -5.93
CA ALA A 218 15.77 -7.32 -5.24
C ALA A 218 15.82 -8.76 -4.68
N SER A 219 14.69 -9.30 -4.18
CA SER A 219 14.57 -10.66 -3.67
C SER A 219 14.32 -11.75 -4.73
N ARG A 220 14.10 -11.38 -6.00
CA ARG A 220 13.61 -12.30 -7.05
C ARG A 220 14.50 -13.52 -7.22
N LEU A 221 15.82 -13.33 -7.30
CA LEU A 221 16.75 -14.43 -7.53
C LEU A 221 16.71 -15.45 -6.39
N LEU A 222 16.58 -15.01 -5.14
CA LEU A 222 16.41 -15.92 -4.00
C LEU A 222 15.10 -16.67 -4.07
N VAL A 223 14.00 -15.99 -4.38
CA VAL A 223 12.68 -16.64 -4.48
C VAL A 223 12.70 -17.69 -5.59
N GLN A 224 13.30 -17.38 -6.74
CA GLN A 224 13.47 -18.34 -7.86
C GLN A 224 14.34 -19.54 -7.46
N TRP A 225 15.43 -19.30 -6.73
CA TRP A 225 16.27 -20.39 -6.22
C TRP A 225 15.51 -21.31 -5.25
N LEU A 226 14.76 -20.72 -4.30
CA LEU A 226 13.97 -21.48 -3.33
C LEU A 226 12.86 -22.29 -4.00
N THR A 227 12.18 -21.71 -4.98
CA THR A 227 11.08 -22.36 -5.72
C THR A 227 11.56 -23.44 -6.68
N ALA A 228 12.74 -23.27 -7.29
CA ALA A 228 13.36 -24.30 -8.13
C ALA A 228 13.64 -25.61 -7.37
N GLY A 229 13.84 -25.53 -6.05
CA GLY A 229 14.00 -26.70 -5.17
C GLY A 229 12.69 -27.40 -4.77
N LEU A 230 11.53 -26.82 -5.09
CA LEU A 230 10.22 -27.38 -4.73
C LEU A 230 9.72 -28.39 -5.79
N PRO A 231 8.85 -29.35 -5.43
CA PRO A 231 8.26 -30.27 -6.40
C PRO A 231 7.43 -29.56 -7.47
N GLU A 232 7.40 -30.11 -8.68
CA GLU A 232 6.49 -29.66 -9.76
C GLU A 232 5.12 -30.33 -9.65
N GLY A 233 4.18 -29.88 -10.49
CA GLY A 233 2.86 -30.51 -10.65
C GLY A 233 1.78 -30.06 -9.65
N GLY A 234 2.04 -29.01 -8.88
CA GLY A 234 1.04 -28.37 -8.04
C GLY A 234 0.08 -27.47 -8.82
N THR A 235 -0.90 -26.94 -8.10
CA THR A 235 -1.97 -26.09 -8.62
C THR A 235 -1.83 -24.67 -8.06
N GLY A 236 -1.74 -23.69 -8.96
CA GLY A 236 -1.73 -22.27 -8.63
C GLY A 236 -3.11 -21.73 -8.23
N TYR A 237 -3.29 -20.41 -8.34
CA TYR A 237 -4.61 -19.81 -8.17
C TYR A 237 -5.59 -20.32 -9.23
N VAL A 238 -6.72 -20.86 -8.78
CA VAL A 238 -7.83 -21.23 -9.66
C VAL A 238 -8.90 -20.15 -9.57
N ARG A 239 -8.99 -19.33 -10.62
CA ARG A 239 -10.02 -18.30 -10.73
C ARG A 239 -11.41 -18.96 -10.71
N PRO A 240 -12.37 -18.48 -9.88
CA PRO A 240 -13.74 -18.98 -9.90
C PRO A 240 -14.39 -18.78 -11.27
N GLU A 241 -15.07 -19.82 -11.77
CA GLU A 241 -15.85 -19.72 -12.98
C GLU A 241 -17.28 -19.24 -12.66
N TRP A 242 -17.73 -18.22 -13.40
CA TRP A 242 -19.10 -17.72 -13.35
C TRP A 242 -19.73 -17.84 -14.73
N PRO A 243 -20.37 -18.97 -15.06
CA PRO A 243 -21.14 -19.13 -16.28
C PRO A 243 -22.25 -18.07 -16.40
N PRO A 244 -22.71 -17.72 -17.62
CA PRO A 244 -23.77 -16.73 -17.80
C PRO A 244 -25.06 -17.03 -17.01
N GLN A 245 -25.39 -18.30 -16.79
CA GLN A 245 -26.55 -18.72 -16.00
C GLN A 245 -26.43 -18.31 -14.54
N ASP A 246 -25.25 -18.47 -13.95
CA ASP A 246 -24.99 -18.12 -12.54
C ASP A 246 -24.93 -16.61 -12.34
N ARG A 247 -24.37 -15.87 -13.33
CA ARG A 247 -24.41 -14.40 -13.34
C ARG A 247 -25.85 -13.87 -13.36
N ASN A 248 -26.70 -14.43 -14.24
CA ASN A 248 -28.11 -14.08 -14.31
C ASN A 248 -28.85 -14.40 -13.01
N HIS A 249 -28.58 -15.57 -12.42
CA HIS A 249 -29.18 -15.96 -11.15
C HIS A 249 -28.74 -15.04 -10.01
N LEU A 250 -27.47 -14.64 -9.97
CA LEU A 250 -26.94 -13.65 -9.03
C LEU A 250 -27.64 -12.29 -9.16
N ALA A 251 -27.76 -11.77 -10.39
CA ALA A 251 -28.45 -10.52 -10.64
C ALA A 251 -29.93 -10.58 -10.20
N GLN A 252 -30.63 -11.67 -10.53
CA GLN A 252 -32.02 -11.89 -10.10
C GLN A 252 -32.16 -11.89 -8.57
N ARG A 253 -31.26 -12.58 -7.87
CA ARG A 253 -31.24 -12.60 -6.40
C ARG A 253 -31.00 -11.22 -5.82
N PHE A 254 -30.03 -10.47 -6.35
CA PHE A 254 -29.76 -9.11 -5.91
C PHE A 254 -31.00 -8.20 -6.06
N PHE A 255 -31.63 -8.18 -7.22
CA PHE A 255 -32.80 -7.34 -7.46
C PHE A 255 -34.07 -7.82 -6.74
N ALA A 256 -34.15 -9.10 -6.37
CA ALA A 256 -35.20 -9.61 -5.48
C ALA A 256 -34.93 -9.32 -3.99
N SER A 257 -33.70 -8.96 -3.62
CA SER A 257 -33.31 -8.69 -2.24
C SER A 257 -33.79 -7.32 -1.74
N PRO A 258 -33.88 -7.12 -0.42
CA PRO A 258 -34.14 -5.80 0.17
C PRO A 258 -33.14 -4.71 -0.25
N HIS A 259 -31.91 -5.10 -0.63
CA HIS A 259 -30.86 -4.17 -1.07
C HIS A 259 -31.08 -3.67 -2.50
N GLY A 260 -31.52 -4.54 -3.41
CA GLY A 260 -31.59 -4.24 -4.84
C GLY A 260 -32.98 -3.88 -5.37
N VAL A 261 -34.06 -4.26 -4.66
CA VAL A 261 -35.44 -4.13 -5.18
C VAL A 261 -35.83 -2.70 -5.56
N ARG A 262 -35.32 -1.68 -4.85
CA ARG A 262 -35.59 -0.26 -5.13
C ARG A 262 -34.86 0.26 -6.37
N LEU A 263 -33.82 -0.44 -6.80
CA LEU A 263 -32.98 -0.10 -7.95
C LEU A 263 -33.39 -0.88 -9.21
N TYR A 264 -34.47 -1.67 -9.17
CA TYR A 264 -34.86 -2.50 -10.30
C TYR A 264 -35.42 -1.67 -11.47
N ASN A 265 -34.56 -1.36 -12.44
CA ASN A 265 -34.90 -0.79 -13.74
C ASN A 265 -33.84 -1.16 -14.78
N ASP A 266 -34.09 -0.82 -16.04
CA ASP A 266 -33.24 -1.21 -17.18
C ASP A 266 -31.80 -0.68 -17.04
N ASP A 267 -31.62 0.56 -16.58
CA ASP A 267 -30.30 1.20 -16.44
C ASP A 267 -29.45 0.52 -15.36
N HIS A 268 -30.02 0.25 -14.18
CA HIS A 268 -29.30 -0.41 -13.10
C HIS A 268 -28.98 -1.87 -13.41
N ARG A 269 -29.84 -2.57 -14.20
CA ARG A 269 -29.51 -3.91 -14.68
C ARG A 269 -28.29 -3.87 -15.61
N GLY A 270 -28.26 -2.94 -16.56
CA GLY A 270 -27.12 -2.75 -17.45
C GLY A 270 -25.83 -2.40 -16.69
N LEU A 271 -25.91 -1.53 -15.68
CA LEU A 271 -24.75 -1.19 -14.84
C LEU A 271 -24.30 -2.36 -13.98
N LEU A 272 -25.22 -3.18 -13.47
CA LEU A 272 -24.87 -4.34 -12.68
C LEU A 272 -24.08 -5.34 -13.53
N GLU A 273 -24.46 -5.54 -14.79
CA GLU A 273 -23.66 -6.37 -15.71
C GLU A 273 -22.23 -5.83 -15.86
N SER A 274 -22.04 -4.51 -15.95
CA SER A 274 -20.69 -3.91 -15.95
C SER A 274 -19.93 -4.14 -14.64
N LEU A 275 -20.61 -4.02 -13.48
CA LEU A 275 -20.00 -4.31 -12.19
C LEU A 275 -19.60 -5.78 -12.06
N LEU A 276 -20.47 -6.71 -12.49
CA LEU A 276 -20.19 -8.15 -12.50
C LEU A 276 -19.07 -8.50 -13.49
N TRP A 277 -19.04 -7.85 -14.65
CA TRP A 277 -17.95 -8.00 -15.62
C TRP A 277 -16.61 -7.62 -14.98
N TYR A 278 -16.52 -6.45 -14.36
CA TYR A 278 -15.33 -6.07 -13.59
C TYR A 278 -15.04 -7.08 -12.47
N ALA A 279 -16.07 -7.51 -11.75
CA ALA A 279 -15.89 -8.33 -10.56
C ALA A 279 -15.35 -9.75 -10.86
N ILE A 280 -15.74 -10.31 -12.01
CA ILE A 280 -15.41 -11.67 -12.45
C ILE A 280 -14.12 -11.71 -13.28
N ASP A 281 -13.93 -10.75 -14.18
CA ASP A 281 -12.81 -10.79 -15.13
C ASP A 281 -11.53 -10.13 -14.57
N TYR A 282 -11.66 -9.32 -13.51
CA TYR A 282 -10.55 -8.63 -12.83
C TYR A 282 -10.47 -9.04 -11.36
N GLY A 283 -9.36 -8.73 -10.68
CA GLY A 283 -9.16 -9.10 -9.27
C GLY A 283 -9.20 -10.62 -9.05
N SER A 284 -9.73 -11.03 -7.90
CA SER A 284 -10.00 -12.44 -7.56
C SER A 284 -11.01 -13.16 -8.45
N GLY A 285 -11.77 -12.44 -9.29
CA GLY A 285 -12.84 -13.06 -10.07
C GLY A 285 -14.03 -13.59 -9.24
N ASP A 286 -14.09 -13.26 -7.95
CA ASP A 286 -15.27 -13.50 -7.10
C ASP A 286 -16.11 -12.22 -6.99
N PRO A 287 -17.31 -12.16 -7.60
CA PRO A 287 -18.20 -11.01 -7.53
C PRO A 287 -18.82 -10.79 -6.15
N MET A 288 -18.67 -11.75 -5.24
CA MET A 288 -19.24 -11.68 -3.90
C MET A 288 -18.30 -11.01 -2.88
N ARG A 289 -17.04 -10.74 -3.24
CA ARG A 289 -16.02 -10.17 -2.35
C ARG A 289 -15.54 -8.82 -2.86
N TRP A 290 -15.79 -7.78 -2.07
CA TRP A 290 -15.41 -6.40 -2.39
C TRP A 290 -14.57 -5.80 -1.28
N SER A 291 -13.51 -5.10 -1.66
CA SER A 291 -12.62 -4.38 -0.75
C SER A 291 -12.56 -2.91 -1.10
N ALA A 292 -12.00 -2.12 -0.19
CA ALA A 292 -11.71 -0.71 -0.44
C ALA A 292 -10.80 -0.53 -1.67
N GLN A 293 -9.76 -1.35 -1.82
CA GLN A 293 -8.85 -1.31 -2.95
C GLN A 293 -9.55 -1.66 -4.27
N ARG A 294 -10.41 -2.69 -4.26
CA ARG A 294 -11.20 -3.07 -5.44
C ARG A 294 -12.14 -1.93 -5.88
N VAL A 295 -12.78 -1.28 -4.91
CA VAL A 295 -13.65 -0.12 -5.17
C VAL A 295 -12.85 1.05 -5.74
N GLU A 296 -11.67 1.32 -5.20
CA GLU A 296 -10.77 2.35 -5.72
C GLU A 296 -10.41 2.09 -7.19
N ILE A 297 -9.94 0.89 -7.53
CA ILE A 297 -9.59 0.54 -8.92
C ILE A 297 -10.80 0.66 -9.85
N LEU A 298 -11.99 0.21 -9.39
CA LEU A 298 -13.22 0.31 -10.16
C LEU A 298 -13.54 1.77 -10.54
N PHE A 299 -13.58 2.66 -9.56
CA PHE A 299 -14.07 4.03 -9.76
C PHE A 299 -12.98 5.01 -10.22
N ALA A 300 -11.73 4.82 -9.82
CA ALA A 300 -10.62 5.70 -10.21
C ALA A 300 -10.08 5.41 -11.63
N ASP A 301 -10.23 4.19 -12.13
CA ASP A 301 -9.68 3.79 -13.43
C ASP A 301 -10.69 3.02 -14.30
N TRP A 302 -11.13 1.85 -13.85
CA TRP A 302 -11.73 0.88 -14.75
C TRP A 302 -13.05 1.37 -15.35
N LEU A 303 -13.98 1.83 -14.51
CA LEU A 303 -15.33 2.17 -14.93
C LEU A 303 -15.36 3.41 -15.85
N PRO A 304 -14.69 4.54 -15.53
CA PRO A 304 -14.60 5.68 -16.46
C PRO A 304 -13.95 5.33 -17.79
N ARG A 305 -12.93 4.47 -17.78
CA ARG A 305 -12.14 4.15 -18.97
C ARG A 305 -12.74 3.06 -19.84
N LYS A 306 -13.46 2.10 -19.26
CA LYS A 306 -13.94 0.89 -19.96
C LYS A 306 -15.41 0.94 -20.35
N VAL A 307 -16.25 1.68 -19.64
CA VAL A 307 -17.69 1.72 -19.91
C VAL A 307 -18.06 3.04 -20.56
N MET A 308 -18.25 3.00 -21.88
CA MET A 308 -18.63 4.17 -22.67
C MET A 308 -20.15 4.36 -22.62
N ALA A 309 -20.61 5.25 -21.74
CA ALA A 309 -22.02 5.57 -21.56
C ALA A 309 -22.20 7.04 -21.14
N PRO A 310 -23.41 7.62 -21.31
CA PRO A 310 -23.68 8.99 -20.89
C PRO A 310 -23.46 9.20 -19.39
N PHE A 311 -23.08 10.42 -19.00
CA PHE A 311 -22.86 10.80 -17.60
C PHE A 311 -23.99 10.36 -16.67
N GLY A 312 -25.25 10.68 -17.03
CA GLY A 312 -26.41 10.37 -16.19
C GLY A 312 -26.60 8.87 -15.94
N TYR A 313 -26.16 8.01 -16.86
CA TYR A 313 -26.15 6.56 -16.67
C TYR A 313 -25.04 6.15 -15.71
N LEU A 314 -23.80 6.58 -15.95
CA LEU A 314 -22.64 6.25 -15.11
C LEU A 314 -22.75 6.80 -13.68
N ALA A 315 -23.40 7.96 -13.51
CA ALA A 315 -23.63 8.58 -12.20
C ALA A 315 -24.49 7.71 -11.24
N LEU A 316 -25.22 6.71 -11.75
CA LEU A 316 -25.97 5.75 -10.93
C LEU A 316 -25.08 4.67 -10.28
N ALA A 317 -23.86 4.46 -10.80
CA ALA A 317 -22.99 3.36 -10.38
C ALA A 317 -22.62 3.37 -8.88
N PRO A 318 -22.35 4.51 -8.22
CA PRO A 318 -22.01 4.50 -6.79
C PRO A 318 -23.16 4.03 -5.88
N GLU A 319 -24.41 4.37 -6.19
CA GLU A 319 -25.55 3.88 -5.42
C GLU A 319 -25.74 2.37 -5.62
N LEU A 320 -25.69 1.93 -6.88
CA LEU A 320 -25.78 0.51 -7.23
C LEU A 320 -24.67 -0.32 -6.59
N ALA A 321 -23.42 0.12 -6.67
CA ALA A 321 -22.28 -0.56 -6.08
C ALA A 321 -22.45 -0.70 -4.57
N ARG A 322 -22.84 0.36 -3.85
CA ARG A 322 -23.10 0.27 -2.40
C ARG A 322 -24.25 -0.68 -2.05
N ALA A 323 -25.28 -0.77 -2.87
CA ALA A 323 -26.38 -1.72 -2.67
C ALA A 323 -25.90 -3.16 -2.91
N PHE A 324 -25.18 -3.39 -4.01
CA PHE A 324 -24.66 -4.70 -4.38
C PHE A 324 -23.63 -5.22 -3.38
N ILE A 325 -22.69 -4.38 -2.93
CA ILE A 325 -21.67 -4.75 -1.93
C ILE A 325 -22.33 -5.21 -0.63
N ARG A 326 -23.39 -4.52 -0.15
CA ARG A 326 -24.13 -4.94 1.04
C ARG A 326 -24.76 -6.32 0.87
N PHE A 327 -25.43 -6.54 -0.26
CA PHE A 327 -26.01 -7.83 -0.60
C PHE A 327 -24.95 -8.94 -0.67
N ALA A 328 -23.86 -8.68 -1.37
CA ALA A 328 -22.78 -9.64 -1.55
C ALA A 328 -22.13 -10.02 -0.21
N HIS A 329 -21.81 -9.02 0.61
CA HIS A 329 -21.18 -9.22 1.92
C HIS A 329 -22.08 -9.93 2.92
N ASP A 330 -23.40 -9.64 2.92
CA ASP A 330 -24.37 -10.34 3.76
C ASP A 330 -24.46 -11.83 3.38
N GLU A 331 -24.49 -12.13 2.08
CA GLU A 331 -24.58 -13.49 1.55
C GLU A 331 -23.36 -14.36 1.88
N VAL A 332 -22.14 -13.79 1.84
CA VAL A 332 -20.91 -14.54 2.16
C VAL A 332 -20.40 -14.30 3.58
N GLY A 333 -21.14 -13.58 4.41
CA GLY A 333 -20.84 -13.37 5.83
C GLY A 333 -19.61 -12.51 6.11
N ILE A 334 -19.33 -11.49 5.29
CA ILE A 334 -18.28 -10.50 5.58
C ILE A 334 -18.70 -9.65 6.78
N SER A 335 -17.76 -9.33 7.66
CA SER A 335 -18.06 -8.57 8.88
C SER A 335 -18.65 -7.18 8.57
N PRO A 336 -19.49 -6.65 9.48
CA PRO A 336 -20.02 -5.28 9.35
C PRO A 336 -18.91 -4.23 9.25
N GLU A 337 -17.78 -4.43 9.93
CA GLU A 337 -16.65 -3.50 9.94
C GLU A 337 -15.99 -3.42 8.56
N LEU A 338 -15.66 -4.56 7.95
CA LEU A 338 -15.06 -4.63 6.61
C LEU A 338 -16.05 -4.14 5.53
N THR A 339 -17.34 -4.42 5.72
CA THR A 339 -18.40 -3.91 4.86
C THR A 339 -18.49 -2.39 4.94
N ALA A 340 -18.46 -1.81 6.15
CA ALA A 340 -18.48 -0.37 6.34
C ALA A 340 -17.25 0.30 5.69
N GLU A 341 -16.05 -0.26 5.88
CA GLU A 341 -14.83 0.22 5.23
C GLU A 341 -14.95 0.23 3.71
N THR A 342 -15.44 -0.87 3.12
CA THR A 342 -15.64 -0.98 1.67
C THR A 342 -16.65 0.04 1.14
N LEU A 343 -17.74 0.28 1.88
CA LEU A 343 -18.75 1.28 1.52
C LEU A 343 -18.24 2.72 1.65
N ASP A 344 -17.41 2.99 2.67
CA ASP A 344 -16.74 4.29 2.85
C ASP A 344 -15.77 4.57 1.68
N ALA A 345 -15.08 3.54 1.18
CA ALA A 345 -14.26 3.67 -0.02
C ALA A 345 -15.08 4.09 -1.24
N VAL A 346 -16.31 3.56 -1.41
CA VAL A 346 -17.18 3.99 -2.53
C VAL A 346 -17.47 5.48 -2.41
N ILE A 347 -17.83 5.95 -1.21
CA ILE A 347 -18.13 7.36 -0.93
C ILE A 347 -16.91 8.23 -1.23
N ALA A 348 -15.72 7.82 -0.80
CA ALA A 348 -14.48 8.55 -1.03
C ALA A 348 -14.15 8.71 -2.53
N GLN A 349 -14.48 7.71 -3.35
CA GLN A 349 -14.18 7.75 -4.78
C GLN A 349 -15.20 8.55 -5.61
N VAL A 350 -16.42 8.79 -5.12
CA VAL A 350 -17.48 9.46 -5.90
C VAL A 350 -17.02 10.78 -6.52
N PRO A 351 -16.40 11.73 -5.80
CA PRO A 351 -16.00 13.00 -6.41
C PRO A 351 -15.01 12.82 -7.55
N GLY A 352 -13.97 12.00 -7.38
CA GLY A 352 -12.99 11.73 -8.43
C GLY A 352 -13.59 11.00 -9.64
N TYR A 353 -14.46 10.03 -9.36
CA TYR A 353 -15.17 9.27 -10.38
C TYR A 353 -16.06 10.15 -11.25
N LEU A 354 -16.91 10.98 -10.62
CA LEU A 354 -17.80 11.90 -11.35
C LEU A 354 -17.00 12.85 -12.23
N ARG A 355 -15.82 13.30 -11.75
CA ARG A 355 -14.92 14.11 -12.58
C ARG A 355 -14.36 13.36 -13.79
N ALA A 356 -13.98 12.10 -13.60
CA ALA A 356 -13.40 11.27 -14.66
C ALA A 356 -14.42 10.90 -15.75
N ILE A 357 -15.65 10.54 -15.39
CA ILE A 357 -16.68 10.19 -16.37
C ILE A 357 -17.18 11.39 -17.16
N ASP A 358 -17.08 12.58 -16.58
CA ASP A 358 -17.49 13.80 -17.25
C ASP A 358 -16.51 14.25 -18.34
N SER A 359 -15.22 14.32 -18.01
CA SER A 359 -14.14 14.58 -18.99
C SER A 359 -14.10 13.54 -20.12
N SER A 360 -14.68 12.37 -19.89
CA SER A 360 -14.85 11.30 -20.88
C SER A 360 -16.17 11.41 -21.67
N SER A 361 -17.13 12.20 -21.20
CA SER A 361 -18.44 12.39 -21.80
C SER A 361 -18.47 13.65 -22.67
N ALA A 362 -18.33 13.47 -23.98
CA ALA A 362 -18.71 14.48 -24.95
C ALA A 362 -20.23 14.74 -24.85
N GLY A 363 -20.67 15.66 -23.98
CA GLY A 363 -22.10 16.00 -23.88
C GLY A 363 -22.61 16.80 -22.67
N PHE A 364 -21.79 17.21 -21.69
CA PHE A 364 -22.19 18.16 -20.64
C PHE A 364 -21.59 19.55 -20.92
N SER A 365 -22.27 20.63 -20.53
CA SER A 365 -21.78 21.99 -20.80
C SER A 365 -20.76 22.41 -19.74
N ASP A 366 -19.70 23.12 -20.14
CA ASP A 366 -18.71 23.69 -19.22
C ASP A 366 -19.38 24.42 -18.04
N SER A 367 -20.48 25.15 -18.27
CA SER A 367 -21.19 25.93 -17.25
C SER A 367 -21.65 25.14 -16.02
N ASP A 368 -22.11 23.90 -16.19
CA ASP A 368 -22.64 23.08 -15.07
C ASP A 368 -21.50 22.56 -14.17
N TRP A 369 -20.30 22.46 -14.74
CA TRP A 369 -19.08 22.08 -14.04
C TRP A 369 -18.50 23.19 -13.17
N HIS A 370 -18.47 24.40 -13.72
CA HIS A 370 -17.99 25.58 -13.00
C HIS A 370 -18.84 25.82 -11.75
N ASP A 371 -20.16 25.65 -11.86
CA ASP A 371 -21.09 25.81 -10.73
C ASP A 371 -20.90 24.76 -9.63
N TRP A 372 -20.66 23.49 -10.00
CA TRP A 372 -20.40 22.42 -9.03
C TRP A 372 -19.03 22.53 -8.37
N GLU A 373 -17.97 22.82 -9.14
CA GLU A 373 -16.62 22.94 -8.58
C GLU A 373 -16.52 24.16 -7.66
N LEU A 374 -17.15 25.29 -8.03
CA LEU A 374 -17.26 26.45 -7.17
C LEU A 374 -18.05 26.15 -5.88
N GLN A 375 -19.07 25.29 -5.94
CA GLN A 375 -19.80 24.83 -4.76
C GLN A 375 -18.92 23.92 -3.86
N SER A 376 -18.11 23.03 -4.44
CA SER A 376 -17.19 22.18 -3.67
C SER A 376 -16.11 23.00 -2.95
N VAL A 377 -15.53 24.01 -3.62
CA VAL A 377 -14.57 24.93 -2.98
C VAL A 377 -15.25 25.74 -1.88
N ALA A 378 -16.52 26.12 -2.07
CA ALA A 378 -17.31 26.82 -1.08
C ALA A 378 -17.59 25.95 0.16
N ASP A 379 -17.98 24.69 -0.04
CA ASP A 379 -18.28 23.76 1.06
C ASP A 379 -17.04 23.46 1.92
N ALA A 380 -15.82 23.56 1.36
CA ALA A 380 -14.57 23.39 2.10
C ALA A 380 -14.42 24.39 3.27
N VAL A 381 -14.99 25.57 3.12
CA VAL A 381 -14.94 26.67 4.10
C VAL A 381 -16.29 26.98 4.74
N GLY A 382 -17.32 26.17 4.47
CA GLY A 382 -18.65 26.33 5.07
C GLY A 382 -19.64 27.16 4.25
N GLY A 383 -19.30 27.51 3.01
CA GLY A 383 -20.22 28.11 2.04
C GLY A 383 -19.60 29.24 1.20
N LYS A 384 -20.37 29.74 0.23
CA LYS A 384 -19.91 30.74 -0.74
C LYS A 384 -19.52 32.07 -0.08
N GLU A 385 -20.26 32.49 0.96
CA GLU A 385 -19.99 33.72 1.70
C GLU A 385 -18.67 33.68 2.49
N GLU A 386 -18.30 32.50 3.01
CA GLU A 386 -17.00 32.31 3.68
C GLU A 386 -15.87 32.25 2.64
N LEU A 387 -16.10 31.58 1.51
CA LEU A 387 -15.17 31.54 0.39
C LEU A 387 -14.87 32.93 -0.18
N ASP A 388 -15.85 33.82 -0.20
CA ASP A 388 -15.69 35.21 -0.65
C ASP A 388 -14.88 36.07 0.31
N ARG A 389 -14.94 35.76 1.61
CA ARG A 389 -14.24 36.50 2.66
C ARG A 389 -12.86 35.95 3.02
N LEU A 390 -12.46 34.83 2.41
CA LEU A 390 -11.14 34.25 2.63
C LEU A 390 -10.02 35.26 2.36
N ASP A 391 -9.07 35.33 3.30
CA ASP A 391 -7.79 36.01 3.15
C ASP A 391 -6.63 35.02 3.36
N THR A 392 -5.43 35.51 3.06
CA THR A 392 -4.16 34.77 3.22
C THR A 392 -3.39 35.17 4.48
N GLN A 393 -4.01 35.86 5.45
CA GLN A 393 -3.33 36.21 6.69
C GLN A 393 -3.02 34.94 7.48
N PRO A 394 -1.76 34.70 7.90
CA PRO A 394 -1.41 33.51 8.68
C PRO A 394 -2.22 33.39 9.96
N LEU A 395 -2.54 32.16 10.35
CA LEU A 395 -3.15 31.89 11.65
C LEU A 395 -2.21 32.37 12.78
N PRO A 396 -2.73 33.07 13.81
CA PRO A 396 -1.91 33.54 14.92
C PRO A 396 -1.48 32.37 15.83
N ASP A 397 -0.45 32.57 16.65
CA ASP A 397 -0.12 31.66 17.74
C ASP A 397 -1.12 31.89 18.88
N GLU A 398 -1.99 30.92 19.14
CA GLU A 398 -3.07 31.05 20.11
C GLU A 398 -2.88 30.09 21.27
N GLU A 399 -3.08 30.55 22.51
CA GLU A 399 -3.14 29.66 23.66
C GLU A 399 -4.26 28.62 23.50
N PHE A 400 -4.06 27.43 24.09
CA PHE A 400 -5.05 26.37 24.01
C PHE A 400 -6.31 26.72 24.80
N ASP A 401 -7.47 26.64 24.15
CA ASP A 401 -8.76 26.98 24.77
C ASP A 401 -9.34 25.80 25.55
N TRP A 402 -9.22 25.89 26.88
CA TRP A 402 -9.68 24.90 27.85
C TRP A 402 -11.19 24.96 28.15
N SER A 403 -11.92 25.92 27.58
CA SER A 403 -13.35 26.09 27.84
C SER A 403 -14.15 24.84 27.52
N ASP A 404 -15.11 24.48 28.39
CA ASP A 404 -16.00 23.32 28.25
C ASP A 404 -15.32 21.94 28.15
N ILE A 405 -14.04 21.83 28.49
CA ILE A 405 -13.32 20.55 28.58
C ILE A 405 -13.51 19.98 30.00
N PRO A 406 -14.00 18.73 30.16
CA PRO A 406 -14.15 18.12 31.47
C PRO A 406 -12.82 18.01 32.25
N GLU A 407 -12.84 18.37 33.54
CA GLU A 407 -11.66 18.38 34.41
C GLU A 407 -11.00 16.99 34.51
N ASP A 408 -11.80 15.92 34.41
CA ASP A 408 -11.33 14.53 34.51
C ASP A 408 -10.44 14.08 33.34
N ILE A 409 -10.47 14.79 32.21
CA ILE A 409 -9.62 14.51 31.03
C ILE A 409 -8.51 15.55 30.84
N ALA A 410 -8.49 16.63 31.62
CA ALA A 410 -7.59 17.77 31.41
C ALA A 410 -6.12 17.36 31.37
N ALA A 411 -5.69 16.46 32.27
CA ALA A 411 -4.31 15.95 32.29
C ALA A 411 -3.94 15.16 31.01
N THR A 412 -4.88 14.36 30.48
CA THR A 412 -4.65 13.59 29.24
C THR A 412 -4.62 14.52 28.03
N VAL A 413 -5.54 15.49 27.96
CA VAL A 413 -5.57 16.51 26.90
C VAL A 413 -4.28 17.35 26.93
N SER A 414 -3.79 17.73 28.10
CA SER A 414 -2.51 18.44 28.26
C SER A 414 -1.33 17.64 27.70
N ALA A 415 -1.27 16.33 27.98
CA ALA A 415 -0.20 15.48 27.46
C ALA A 415 -0.25 15.33 25.93
N VAL A 416 -1.45 15.28 25.33
CA VAL A 416 -1.65 15.25 23.87
C VAL A 416 -1.25 16.59 23.26
N LEU A 417 -1.66 17.70 23.88
CA LEU A 417 -1.31 19.06 23.48
C LEU A 417 0.22 19.25 23.45
N ASP A 418 0.91 18.91 24.53
CA ASP A 418 2.38 19.05 24.62
C ASP A 418 3.10 18.25 23.54
N ALA A 419 2.60 17.05 23.22
CA ALA A 419 3.19 16.18 22.21
C ALA A 419 2.94 16.71 20.78
N ALA A 420 1.74 17.22 20.50
CA ALA A 420 1.42 17.84 19.21
C ALA A 420 2.22 19.15 19.01
N ASP A 421 2.32 20.00 20.04
CA ASP A 421 3.05 21.26 19.99
C ASP A 421 4.56 21.07 19.72
N ARG A 422 5.16 20.01 20.32
CA ARG A 422 6.55 19.61 20.05
C ARG A 422 6.73 19.18 18.59
N CYS A 423 5.86 18.30 18.09
CA CYS A 423 5.90 17.88 16.69
C CYS A 423 5.78 19.07 15.73
N CYS A 424 4.89 20.03 16.01
CA CYS A 424 4.75 21.22 15.18
C CYS A 424 5.99 22.14 15.25
N ALA A 425 6.67 22.23 16.40
CA ALA A 425 7.91 23.01 16.52
C ALA A 425 9.09 22.37 15.75
N GLU A 426 9.17 21.05 15.74
CA GLU A 426 10.30 20.33 15.14
C GLU A 426 10.12 20.07 13.64
N LEU A 427 8.88 19.79 13.19
CA LEU A 427 8.60 19.36 11.83
C LEU A 427 7.76 20.34 11.00
N LEU A 428 6.99 21.23 11.65
CA LEU A 428 5.99 22.07 10.98
C LEU A 428 6.19 23.56 11.33
N ASN A 429 5.11 24.31 11.50
CA ASN A 429 5.13 25.72 11.83
C ASN A 429 4.00 26.10 12.81
N VAL A 430 3.94 27.40 13.13
CA VAL A 430 2.97 27.97 14.08
C VAL A 430 1.52 27.83 13.63
N GLU A 431 1.22 27.91 12.33
CA GLU A 431 -0.15 27.75 11.84
C GLU A 431 -0.66 26.33 12.06
N TYR A 432 0.17 25.32 11.77
CA TYR A 432 -0.17 23.92 12.05
C TYR A 432 -0.36 23.65 13.54
N ARG A 433 0.44 24.30 14.40
CA ARG A 433 0.25 24.25 15.84
C ARG A 433 -1.12 24.79 16.25
N THR A 434 -1.50 25.96 15.74
CA THR A 434 -2.81 26.57 16.01
C THR A 434 -3.96 25.68 15.53
N VAL A 435 -3.87 25.09 14.33
CA VAL A 435 -4.87 24.12 13.85
C VAL A 435 -4.93 22.89 14.75
N CYS A 436 -3.78 22.32 15.18
CA CYS A 436 -3.74 21.19 16.10
C CYS A 436 -4.45 21.50 17.43
N ARG A 437 -4.18 22.68 18.01
CA ARG A 437 -4.82 23.16 19.24
C ARG A 437 -6.34 23.27 19.07
N ARG A 438 -6.81 23.90 17.99
CA ARG A 438 -8.24 24.05 17.69
C ARG A 438 -8.93 22.69 17.47
N VAL A 439 -8.31 21.78 16.72
CA VAL A 439 -8.81 20.42 16.49
C VAL A 439 -8.91 19.65 17.81
N LEU A 440 -7.83 19.63 18.62
CA LEU A 440 -7.81 18.93 19.90
C LEU A 440 -8.87 19.47 20.86
N ALA A 441 -9.01 20.80 20.99
CA ALA A 441 -10.03 21.41 21.83
C ALA A 441 -11.44 21.01 21.39
N ARG A 442 -11.71 21.00 20.07
CA ARG A 442 -13.00 20.58 19.53
C ARG A 442 -13.30 19.11 19.81
N VAL A 443 -12.33 18.22 19.61
CA VAL A 443 -12.49 16.78 19.90
C VAL A 443 -12.73 16.56 21.40
N ALA A 444 -11.97 17.23 22.27
CA ALA A 444 -12.08 17.11 23.73
C ALA A 444 -13.46 17.55 24.26
N ARG A 445 -14.06 18.59 23.67
CA ARG A 445 -15.41 19.06 24.04
C ARG A 445 -16.51 18.14 23.54
N ARG A 446 -16.42 17.68 22.29
CA ARG A 446 -17.50 16.91 21.65
C ARG A 446 -17.46 15.42 21.96
N ALA A 447 -16.28 14.89 22.27
CA ALA A 447 -16.05 13.47 22.49
C ALA A 447 -15.07 13.23 23.65
N PRO A 448 -15.39 13.69 24.87
CA PRO A 448 -14.50 13.58 26.02
C PRO A 448 -14.16 12.12 26.39
N GLU A 449 -15.03 11.16 26.06
CA GLU A 449 -14.79 9.73 26.22
C GLU A 449 -13.57 9.22 25.44
N ALA A 450 -13.18 9.87 24.33
CA ALA A 450 -12.00 9.52 23.56
C ALA A 450 -10.69 9.64 24.38
N PHE A 451 -10.74 10.36 25.51
CA PHE A 451 -9.63 10.62 26.42
C PHE A 451 -9.76 9.92 27.79
N ARG A 452 -10.86 9.20 28.07
CA ARG A 452 -11.10 8.52 29.36
C ARG A 452 -10.57 7.08 29.37
N ARG A 453 -9.36 6.86 29.91
CA ARG A 453 -8.63 5.57 30.14
C ARG A 453 -8.30 4.70 28.90
N ARG A 454 -7.12 4.05 28.94
CA ARG A 454 -6.50 3.19 27.87
C ARG A 454 -6.16 3.87 26.53
N ALA A 455 -6.45 5.16 26.34
CA ALA A 455 -6.02 5.88 25.14
C ALA A 455 -4.53 6.23 25.20
N SER A 456 -3.76 5.81 24.19
CA SER A 456 -2.38 6.25 23.99
C SER A 456 -2.36 7.75 23.69
N THR A 457 -1.74 8.55 24.56
CA THR A 457 -1.55 9.99 24.36
C THR A 457 -0.70 10.29 23.13
N VAL A 458 0.29 9.43 22.86
CA VAL A 458 1.16 9.51 21.68
C VAL A 458 0.35 9.31 20.40
N THR A 459 -0.47 8.27 20.33
CA THR A 459 -1.29 7.98 19.14
C THR A 459 -2.38 9.03 18.95
N ALA A 460 -2.94 9.59 20.04
CA ALA A 460 -3.88 10.70 19.97
C ALA A 460 -3.22 11.99 19.45
N ALA A 461 -1.99 12.30 19.88
CA ALA A 461 -1.24 13.45 19.38
C ALA A 461 -0.90 13.31 17.89
N ALA A 462 -0.42 12.13 17.48
CA ALA A 462 -0.17 11.82 16.07
C ALA A 462 -1.44 11.95 15.22
N ALA A 463 -2.61 11.55 15.74
CA ALA A 463 -3.89 11.70 15.06
C ALA A 463 -4.30 13.17 14.87
N VAL A 464 -4.11 14.02 15.89
CA VAL A 464 -4.40 15.47 15.80
C VAL A 464 -3.50 16.14 14.75
N VAL A 465 -2.19 15.85 14.78
CA VAL A 465 -1.23 16.39 13.80
C VAL A 465 -1.55 15.89 12.40
N TRP A 466 -1.95 14.62 12.26
CA TRP A 466 -2.34 14.05 10.98
C TRP A 466 -3.59 14.70 10.41
N ILE A 467 -4.61 14.99 11.23
CA ILE A 467 -5.80 15.74 10.81
C ILE A 467 -5.40 17.11 10.28
N ALA A 468 -4.65 17.87 11.09
CA ALA A 468 -4.20 19.21 10.74
C ALA A 468 -3.39 19.21 9.43
N GLY A 469 -2.52 18.23 9.26
CA GLY A 469 -1.71 18.02 8.06
C GLY A 469 -2.55 17.67 6.82
N LYS A 470 -3.35 16.61 6.91
CA LYS A 470 -4.09 16.07 5.76
C LYS A 470 -5.14 17.06 5.24
N GLY A 471 -5.82 17.79 6.12
CA GLY A 471 -6.82 18.79 5.70
C GLY A 471 -6.24 20.08 5.13
N ASN A 472 -4.92 20.26 5.21
CA ASN A 472 -4.18 21.41 4.67
C ASN A 472 -3.19 21.01 3.56
N GLY A 473 -3.38 19.83 2.95
CA GLY A 473 -2.56 19.35 1.84
C GLY A 473 -1.10 19.04 2.21
N LEU A 474 -0.77 18.93 3.50
CA LEU A 474 0.62 18.74 3.97
C LEU A 474 1.26 17.46 3.44
N PHE A 475 0.47 16.43 3.13
CA PHE A 475 0.97 15.13 2.67
C PHE A 475 0.80 14.91 1.16
N ASP A 476 0.35 15.92 0.43
CA ASP A 476 0.07 15.80 -0.99
C ASP A 476 1.37 15.72 -1.81
N PHE A 477 1.21 15.26 -3.06
CA PHE A 477 2.33 15.06 -3.98
C PHE A 477 3.11 16.37 -4.18
N GLY A 478 4.42 16.36 -3.91
CA GLY A 478 5.29 17.55 -3.97
C GLY A 478 5.55 18.24 -2.63
N SER A 479 4.80 17.93 -1.56
CA SER A 479 5.15 18.40 -0.21
C SER A 479 6.48 17.77 0.28
N PRO A 480 7.32 18.47 1.06
CA PRO A 480 8.52 17.88 1.67
C PRO A 480 8.20 17.01 2.90
N VAL A 481 6.98 17.11 3.45
CA VAL A 481 6.56 16.33 4.63
C VAL A 481 5.62 15.20 4.20
N ARG A 482 5.85 14.00 4.74
CA ARG A 482 5.04 12.80 4.46
C ARG A 482 4.43 12.28 5.75
N SER A 483 3.37 11.49 5.63
CA SER A 483 2.75 10.83 6.79
C SER A 483 3.73 9.91 7.53
N SER A 484 4.72 9.35 6.84
CA SER A 484 5.80 8.54 7.43
C SER A 484 6.68 9.33 8.41
N HIS A 485 6.92 10.62 8.17
CA HIS A 485 7.69 11.46 9.11
C HIS A 485 6.93 11.69 10.42
N ILE A 486 5.59 11.72 10.38
CA ILE A 486 4.76 11.79 11.59
C ILE A 486 4.83 10.47 12.36
N VAL A 487 4.76 9.33 11.63
CA VAL A 487 4.90 7.99 12.21
C VAL A 487 6.26 7.83 12.92
N GLU A 488 7.34 8.26 12.25
CA GLU A 488 8.70 8.25 12.78
C GLU A 488 8.85 9.14 14.03
N HIS A 489 8.41 10.39 13.97
CA HIS A 489 8.53 11.34 15.08
C HIS A 489 7.84 10.86 16.35
N PHE A 490 6.65 10.28 16.23
CA PHE A 490 5.90 9.75 17.37
C PHE A 490 6.31 8.31 17.75
N GLY A 491 7.21 7.67 17.01
CA GLY A 491 7.67 6.29 17.27
C GLY A 491 6.54 5.25 17.22
N ILE A 492 5.53 5.49 16.37
CA ILE A 492 4.37 4.59 16.23
C ILE A 492 4.59 3.62 15.05
N LYS A 493 3.91 2.45 15.07
CA LYS A 493 4.15 1.36 14.11
C LYS A 493 3.34 1.48 12.80
N SER A 494 2.28 2.28 12.80
CA SER A 494 1.36 2.40 11.66
C SER A 494 0.82 3.82 11.55
N SER A 495 0.23 4.13 10.40
CA SER A 495 -0.35 5.44 10.11
C SER A 495 -1.38 5.85 11.17
N PRO A 496 -1.36 7.12 11.64
CA PRO A 496 -2.35 7.62 12.58
C PRO A 496 -3.73 7.88 11.95
N SER A 497 -3.94 7.57 10.65
CA SER A 497 -5.17 7.82 9.90
C SER A 497 -6.42 7.17 10.50
N GLN A 498 -6.34 5.94 11.01
CA GLN A 498 -7.48 5.25 11.63
C GLN A 498 -7.97 5.98 12.89
N ARG A 499 -7.03 6.41 13.74
CA ARG A 499 -7.34 7.20 14.95
C ARG A 499 -7.78 8.62 14.57
N GLY A 500 -7.16 9.22 13.54
CA GLY A 500 -7.54 10.50 12.97
C GLY A 500 -8.98 10.51 12.45
N GLY A 501 -9.38 9.49 11.68
CA GLY A 501 -10.76 9.31 11.21
C GLY A 501 -11.78 9.20 12.33
N THR A 502 -11.40 8.57 13.46
CA THR A 502 -12.25 8.53 14.67
C THR A 502 -12.43 9.91 15.27
N PHE A 503 -11.36 10.69 15.42
CA PHE A 503 -11.41 12.06 15.95
C PHE A 503 -12.17 13.02 15.04
N LEU A 504 -12.05 12.87 13.71
CA LEU A 504 -12.79 13.68 12.73
C LEU A 504 -14.30 13.54 12.88
N ARG A 505 -14.79 12.29 12.90
CA ARG A 505 -16.21 11.99 13.11
C ARG A 505 -16.68 12.51 14.46
N ALA A 506 -15.89 12.28 15.51
CA ALA A 506 -16.22 12.68 16.87
C ALA A 506 -16.29 14.21 17.05
N ALA A 507 -15.44 14.96 16.34
CA ALA A 507 -15.48 16.42 16.30
C ALA A 507 -16.58 17.01 15.39
N GLY A 508 -17.30 16.16 14.65
CA GLY A 508 -18.36 16.57 13.72
C GLY A 508 -17.83 17.40 12.54
N PHE A 509 -16.62 17.10 12.07
CA PHE A 509 -16.14 17.65 10.81
C PHE A 509 -16.83 16.97 9.62
N PRO A 510 -17.09 17.67 8.51
CA PRO A 510 -17.75 17.11 7.33
C PRO A 510 -16.89 16.06 6.59
N GLY A 511 -15.57 16.07 6.80
CA GLY A 511 -14.64 15.08 6.24
C GLY A 511 -14.68 13.71 6.92
N ASN A 512 -14.04 12.72 6.29
CA ASN A 512 -13.84 11.37 6.80
C ASN A 512 -12.34 11.02 6.92
N GLY A 513 -12.01 9.82 7.39
CA GLY A 513 -10.61 9.38 7.57
C GLY A 513 -9.75 9.33 6.30
N TYR A 514 -10.33 9.57 5.11
CA TYR A 514 -9.64 9.60 3.82
C TYR A 514 -9.60 11.02 3.22
N HIS A 515 -10.65 11.82 3.42
CA HIS A 515 -10.73 13.24 3.06
C HIS A 515 -10.99 14.11 4.28
N VAL A 516 -9.98 14.85 4.74
CA VAL A 516 -10.13 15.79 5.84
C VAL A 516 -10.66 17.12 5.31
N GLN A 517 -11.91 17.43 5.63
CA GLN A 517 -12.57 18.70 5.33
C GLN A 517 -13.13 19.27 6.63
N TYR A 518 -12.87 20.55 6.88
CA TYR A 518 -13.27 21.20 8.12
C TYR A 518 -14.62 21.92 8.02
N GLY A 519 -15.01 22.36 6.82
CA GLY A 519 -16.22 23.16 6.60
C GLY A 519 -16.16 24.52 7.30
N SER A 520 -14.95 25.02 7.56
CA SER A 520 -14.70 26.31 8.22
C SER A 520 -13.28 26.77 7.94
N PRO A 521 -13.05 28.07 7.65
CA PRO A 521 -11.73 28.62 7.38
C PRO A 521 -10.82 28.65 8.61
N GLU A 522 -11.37 28.52 9.83
CA GLU A 522 -10.59 28.59 11.08
C GLU A 522 -9.60 27.41 11.25
N TYR A 523 -9.72 26.34 10.46
CA TYR A 523 -8.78 25.20 10.51
C TYR A 523 -7.84 25.18 9.30
N LEU A 524 -7.85 26.23 8.47
CA LEU A 524 -7.06 26.33 7.24
C LEU A 524 -5.84 27.24 7.41
N VAL A 525 -4.66 26.70 7.13
CA VAL A 525 -3.41 27.47 7.07
C VAL A 525 -3.42 28.41 5.86
N SER A 526 -2.62 29.49 5.92
CA SER A 526 -2.55 30.52 4.89
C SER A 526 -2.34 29.97 3.47
N SER A 527 -1.43 29.01 3.29
CA SER A 527 -1.14 28.40 1.98
C SER A 527 -2.32 27.61 1.41
N GLN A 528 -3.12 26.97 2.26
CA GLN A 528 -4.33 26.27 1.83
C GLN A 528 -5.43 27.26 1.47
N ARG A 529 -5.58 28.35 2.22
CA ARG A 529 -6.52 29.44 1.88
C ARG A 529 -6.14 30.11 0.56
N GLU A 530 -4.85 30.36 0.33
CA GLU A 530 -4.34 30.87 -0.95
C GLU A 530 -4.69 29.94 -2.12
N SER A 531 -4.53 28.62 -1.95
CA SER A 531 -4.89 27.62 -2.96
C SER A 531 -6.40 27.64 -3.27
N LEU A 532 -7.26 27.77 -2.26
CA LEU A 532 -8.72 27.84 -2.43
C LEU A 532 -9.16 29.17 -3.06
N ILE A 533 -8.52 30.29 -2.72
CA ILE A 533 -8.74 31.60 -3.37
C ILE A 533 -8.38 31.52 -4.85
N ALA A 534 -7.22 30.95 -5.19
CA ALA A 534 -6.79 30.78 -6.57
C ALA A 534 -7.74 29.87 -7.36
N ALA A 535 -8.28 28.81 -6.74
CA ALA A 535 -9.29 27.95 -7.35
C ALA A 535 -10.61 28.71 -7.60
N ARG A 536 -11.12 29.42 -6.59
CA ARG A 536 -12.32 30.28 -6.70
C ARG A 536 -12.19 31.31 -7.83
N ASP A 537 -11.05 31.99 -7.91
CA ASP A 537 -10.86 33.07 -8.88
C ASP A 537 -10.73 32.54 -10.31
N ARG A 538 -10.13 31.36 -10.50
CA ARG A 538 -10.11 30.65 -11.79
C ARG A 538 -11.51 30.25 -12.24
N LEU A 539 -12.26 29.59 -11.35
CA LEU A 539 -13.61 29.08 -11.61
C LEU A 539 -14.67 30.17 -11.83
N ARG A 540 -14.32 31.44 -11.59
CA ARG A 540 -15.17 32.61 -11.85
C ARG A 540 -14.80 33.36 -13.12
N GLN A 541 -13.64 33.06 -13.71
CA GLN A 541 -13.14 33.70 -14.93
C GLN A 541 -13.44 32.88 -16.18
N GLU A 542 -13.56 31.56 -16.01
CA GLU A 542 -14.06 30.59 -17.00
C GLU A 542 -15.59 30.51 -16.93
#